data_AF-A0A8T6MU93-F1
#
_entry.id   AF-A0A8T6MU93-F1
#
_cell.length_a   1.000
_cell.length_b   1.000
_cell.length_c   1.000
_cell.angle_alpha   90.00
_cell.angle_beta   90.00
_cell.angle_gamma   90.00
#
_symmetry.space_group_name_H-M   'P 1'
#
loop_
_entity.id
_entity.type
_entity.pdbx_description
1 polymer ?
#
loop_
_entity_poly.entity_id
_entity_poly.type
_entity_poly.pdbx_seq_one_letter_code
_entity_poly.pdbx_strand_id
1 'polypeptide(L)' 'VRTYVISPGSIKTKMGKLSKDQDYETFLDPSEVAKYVEFVILFDDDLVSEEIRLNRINLI' A
#
# COMPACT_ATOMS: atom_id res chain seq x y z
N VAL A 1 -21.16 -0.96 8.61
CA VAL A 1 -20.32 -1.41 7.48
C VAL A 1 -19.14 -0.47 7.39
N ARG A 2 -17.91 -0.98 7.40
CA ARG A 2 -16.67 -0.18 7.31
C ARG A 2 -16.12 -0.24 5.88
N THR A 3 -15.62 0.88 5.37
CA THR A 3 -15.01 1.00 4.05
C THR A 3 -13.59 1.52 4.22
N TYR A 4 -12.64 0.93 3.52
CA TYR A 4 -11.24 1.33 3.56
C TYR A 4 -10.79 1.80 2.19
N VAL A 5 -10.14 2.96 2.13
CA VAL A 5 -9.46 3.45 0.93
C VAL A 5 -7.96 3.32 1.16
N ILE A 6 -7.34 2.32 0.53
CA ILE A 6 -5.90 2.06 0.60
C ILE A 6 -5.28 2.51 -0.72
N SER A 7 -4.45 3.54 -0.65
CA SER A 7 -3.77 4.18 -1.78
C SER A 7 -2.26 3.89 -1.73
N PRO A 8 -1.81 2.70 -2.17
CA PRO A 8 -0.40 2.38 -2.19
C PRO A 8 0.32 3.04 -3.38
N GLY A 9 1.56 3.43 -3.17
CA GLY A 9 2.51 3.69 -4.25
C GLY A 9 2.84 2.42 -5.03
N SER A 10 3.69 2.53 -6.04
CA SER A 10 4.08 1.42 -6.89
C SER A 10 4.58 0.20 -6.08
N ILE A 11 4.04 -0.99 -6.38
CA ILE A 11 4.31 -2.25 -5.67
C ILE A 11 5.03 -3.24 -6.59
N LYS A 12 5.97 -4.04 -6.05
CA LYS A 12 6.71 -5.12 -6.75
C LYS A 12 5.81 -6.29 -7.18
N THR A 13 4.89 -6.02 -8.12
CA THR A 13 3.97 -7.01 -8.70
C THR A 13 4.26 -7.22 -10.18
N LYS A 14 3.62 -8.24 -10.77
CA LYS A 14 3.64 -8.44 -12.23
C LYS A 14 3.12 -7.21 -12.99
N MET A 15 2.11 -6.52 -12.45
CA MET A 15 1.63 -5.24 -13.02
C MET A 15 2.67 -4.12 -12.84
N GLY A 16 3.32 -4.03 -11.67
CA GLY A 16 4.36 -3.04 -11.41
C GLY A 16 5.52 -3.11 -12.40
N LYS A 17 5.91 -4.30 -12.86
CA LYS A 17 6.95 -4.50 -13.88
C LYS A 17 6.64 -3.88 -15.23
N LEU A 18 5.37 -3.55 -15.52
CA LEU A 18 4.97 -2.88 -16.76
C LEU A 18 5.28 -1.38 -16.75
N SER A 19 5.51 -0.78 -15.57
CA SER A 19 5.89 0.62 -15.42
C SER A 19 7.36 0.80 -15.81
N LYS A 20 7.62 1.26 -17.04
CA LYS A 20 8.98 1.44 -17.58
C LYS A 20 9.67 2.72 -17.09
N ASP A 21 8.91 3.67 -16.56
CA ASP A 21 9.38 5.03 -16.23
C ASP A 21 9.87 5.17 -14.77
N GLN A 22 9.95 4.06 -14.03
CA GLN A 22 10.34 4.07 -12.62
C GLN A 22 11.23 2.87 -12.30
N ASP A 23 12.12 3.03 -11.31
CA ASP A 23 12.92 1.92 -10.82
C ASP A 23 12.06 0.93 -10.01
N TYR A 24 11.84 -0.26 -10.56
CA TYR A 24 11.09 -1.35 -9.94
C TYR A 24 11.69 -1.78 -8.60
N GLU A 25 13.00 -1.63 -8.39
CA GLU A 25 13.65 -2.05 -7.15
C GLU A 25 13.30 -1.15 -5.96
N THR A 26 12.85 0.08 -6.23
CA THR A 26 12.36 1.01 -5.20
C THR A 26 10.90 0.76 -4.81
N PHE A 27 10.17 -0.09 -5.54
CA PHE A 27 8.74 -0.33 -5.29
C PHE A 27 8.51 -1.03 -3.95
N LEU A 28 7.32 -0.83 -3.36
CA LEU A 28 6.92 -1.45 -2.10
C LEU A 28 6.87 -2.98 -2.24
N ASP A 29 7.21 -3.69 -1.16
CA ASP A 29 7.00 -5.14 -1.09
C ASP A 29 5.50 -5.45 -0.92
N PRO A 30 4.89 -6.30 -1.77
CA PRO A 30 3.48 -6.68 -1.60
C PRO A 30 3.13 -7.24 -0.22
N SER A 31 4.07 -7.94 0.41
CA SER A 31 3.90 -8.57 1.73
C SER A 31 3.84 -7.52 2.84
N GLU A 32 4.60 -6.44 2.71
CA GLU A 32 4.55 -5.30 3.64
C GLU A 32 3.19 -4.58 3.54
N VAL A 33 2.73 -4.33 2.31
CA VAL A 33 1.41 -3.74 2.05
C VAL A 33 0.30 -4.62 2.63
N ALA A 34 0.36 -5.95 2.43
CA ALA A 34 -0.62 -6.88 2.96
C ALA A 34 -0.68 -6.88 4.50
N LYS A 35 0.48 -6.88 5.18
CA LYS A 35 0.57 -6.78 6.64
C LYS A 35 -0.05 -5.48 7.15
N TYR A 36 0.15 -4.38 6.44
CA TYR A 36 -0.45 -3.11 6.81
C TYR A 36 -1.98 -3.13 6.66
N VAL A 37 -2.49 -3.71 5.57
CA VAL A 37 -3.94 -3.89 5.39
C VAL A 37 -4.52 -4.75 6.52
N GLU A 38 -3.88 -5.88 6.85
CA GLU A 38 -4.26 -6.73 7.99
C GLU A 38 -4.32 -5.92 9.29
N PHE A 39 -3.27 -5.16 9.60
CA PHE A 39 -3.21 -4.30 10.78
C PHE A 39 -4.39 -3.33 10.86
N VAL A 40 -4.75 -2.67 9.75
CA VAL A 40 -5.84 -1.68 9.75
C VAL A 40 -7.21 -2.34 9.87
N ILE A 41 -7.44 -3.49 9.25
CA ILE A 41 -8.75 -4.16 9.32
C ILE A 41 -9.01 -4.84 10.66
N LEU A 42 -7.96 -5.07 11.47
CA LEU A 42 -8.05 -5.66 12.81
C LEU A 42 -8.73 -4.76 13.85
N PHE A 43 -8.71 -3.43 13.66
CA PHE A 43 -9.48 -2.52 14.52
C PHE A 43 -10.97 -2.79 14.31
N ASP A 44 -11.76 -3.08 15.34
CA ASP A 44 -13.18 -3.45 15.20
C ASP A 44 -14.17 -2.58 15.98
N ASP A 45 -13.68 -1.48 16.55
CA ASP A 45 -14.44 -0.50 17.32
C ASP A 45 -14.91 0.69 16.44
N ASP A 46 -15.18 1.85 17.06
CA ASP A 46 -15.70 3.07 16.42
C ASP A 46 -14.70 3.79 15.47
N LEU A 47 -13.42 3.42 15.49
CA LEU A 47 -12.38 4.04 14.67
C LEU A 47 -12.51 3.63 13.20
N VAL A 48 -12.51 4.61 12.29
CA VAL A 48 -12.37 4.39 10.85
C VAL A 48 -11.37 5.39 10.25
N SER A 49 -10.49 4.91 9.37
CA SER A 49 -9.60 5.77 8.58
C SER A 49 -10.23 6.04 7.21
N GLU A 50 -10.37 7.31 6.85
CA GLU A 50 -11.00 7.72 5.57
C GLU A 50 -10.12 7.39 4.36
N GLU A 51 -8.82 7.71 4.42
CA GLU A 51 -7.83 7.37 3.40
C GLU A 51 -6.50 7.01 4.07
N ILE A 52 -5.85 5.96 3.58
CA ILE A 52 -4.51 5.58 4.00
C ILE A 52 -3.59 5.54 2.77
N ARG A 53 -2.54 6.36 2.79
CA ARG A 53 -1.52 6.41 1.75
C ARG A 53 -0.27 5.66 2.18
N LEU A 54 0.17 4.71 1.37
CA LEU A 54 1.38 3.93 1.60
C LEU A 54 2.45 4.37 0.60
N ASN A 55 3.41 5.18 1.04
CA ASN A 55 4.42 5.78 0.17
C ASN A 55 5.80 5.14 0.35
N ARG A 56 6.62 5.22 -0.70
CA ARG A 56 8.04 4.86 -0.64
C ARG A 56 8.80 5.92 0.16
N ILE A 57 9.75 5.49 0.99
CA ILE A 57 10.59 6.40 1.78
C ILE A 57 11.62 7.11 0.89
N ASN A 58 12.21 6.41 -0.08
CA ASN A 58 13.22 6.98 -0.98
C ASN A 58 12.59 7.30 -2.34
N LEU A 59 12.59 8.59 -2.70
CA LEU A 59 12.18 9.13 -4.01
C LEU A 59 13.42 9.69 -4.75
N ILE A 60 14.51 8.93 -4.76
CA ILE A 60 15.76 9.32 -5.44
C ILE A 60 16.15 8.23 -6.41
#